data_AF-A0A0W7TMW6-F1
#
_entry.id   AF-A0A0W7TMW6-F1
#
_cell.length_a   1.000
_cell.length_b   1.000
_cell.length_c   1.000
_cell.angle_alpha   90.00
_cell.angle_beta   90.00
_cell.angle_gamma   90.00
#
_symmetry.space_group_name_H-M   'P 1'
#
loop_
_entity.id
_entity.type
_entity.pdbx_description
1 polymer ?
#
loop_
_entity_poly.entity_id
_entity_poly.type
_entity_poly.pdbx_seq_one_letter_code
_entity_poly.pdbx_strand_id
1 'polypeptide(L)'
;MVKEDKSLKNFIDHGAKELIPLRDFRNWLVELRATPEARDIRRRNGSVYLMPNGEYGRGPFTMESRKEILRRLLKLEVETGFELITKVELKMIDKMWEDEGDLSRRALVDIYSEIKGEKLPWDSYKKAKYDQNTIALLHGLCKKYDVPFDLISRLMISVDNTKFFTRSGISAKNVEKILNEGWLHFDAIQEGLNHED
;
A
#
# COMPACT_ATOMS: atom_id res chain seq x y z
N MET A 1 16.64 11.69 -9.31
CA MET A 1 16.73 10.92 -8.05
C MET A 1 18.19 10.85 -7.66
N VAL A 2 18.54 11.18 -6.42
CA VAL A 2 19.94 11.14 -5.96
C VAL A 2 20.38 9.67 -5.92
N LYS A 3 21.41 9.30 -6.67
CA LYS A 3 21.90 7.91 -6.69
C LYS A 3 22.61 7.54 -5.39
N GLU A 4 23.44 8.45 -4.87
CA GLU A 4 24.27 8.25 -3.68
C GLU A 4 24.10 9.41 -2.69
N ASP A 5 23.88 9.10 -1.41
CA ASP A 5 23.80 10.10 -0.35
C ASP A 5 25.21 10.50 0.11
N LYS A 6 25.74 11.56 -0.51
CA LYS A 6 27.10 12.07 -0.22
C LYS A 6 27.26 12.51 1.23
N SER A 7 26.20 13.03 1.86
CA SER A 7 26.29 13.50 3.24
C SER A 7 26.39 12.33 4.21
N LEU A 8 25.51 11.33 4.06
CA LEU A 8 25.51 10.15 4.90
C LEU A 8 26.81 9.35 4.74
N LYS A 9 27.30 9.23 3.51
CA LYS A 9 28.61 8.64 3.21
C LYS A 9 29.74 9.38 3.90
N ASN A 10 29.75 10.71 3.83
CA ASN A 10 30.78 11.51 4.50
C ASN A 10 30.81 11.27 6.01
N PHE A 11 29.67 11.20 6.69
CA PHE A 11 29.62 10.88 8.13
C PHE A 11 30.19 9.48 8.42
N ILE A 12 29.85 8.48 7.61
CA ILE A 12 30.35 7.11 7.74
C ILE A 12 31.87 7.06 7.53
N ASP A 13 32.37 7.74 6.50
CA ASP A 13 33.80 7.81 6.17
C ASP A 13 34.59 8.51 7.31
N HIS A 14 33.95 9.40 8.06
CA HIS A 14 34.52 10.06 9.24
C HIS A 14 34.22 9.35 10.58
N GLY A 15 33.74 8.10 10.53
CA GLY A 15 33.67 7.22 11.70
C GLY A 15 32.28 6.92 12.26
N ALA A 16 31.21 7.54 11.75
CA ALA A 16 29.83 7.29 12.18
C ALA A 16 29.28 5.97 11.60
N LYS A 17 29.86 4.84 12.00
CA LYS A 17 29.52 3.50 11.48
C LYS A 17 28.10 3.06 11.82
N GLU A 18 27.50 3.61 12.88
CA GLU A 18 26.11 3.41 13.29
C GLU A 18 25.09 3.86 12.22
N LEU A 19 25.51 4.68 11.26
CA LEU A 19 24.66 5.12 10.14
C LEU A 19 24.66 4.15 8.95
N ILE A 20 25.52 3.13 8.95
CA ILE A 20 25.60 2.14 7.86
C ILE A 20 24.26 1.44 7.64
N PRO A 21 23.56 0.91 8.67
CA PRO A 21 22.25 0.28 8.48
C PRO A 21 21.20 1.23 7.88
N LEU A 22 21.22 2.51 8.26
CA LEU A 22 20.32 3.53 7.73
C LEU A 22 20.58 3.80 6.24
N ARG A 23 21.85 3.87 5.85
CA ARG A 23 22.27 4.01 4.44
C ARG A 23 21.79 2.83 3.61
N ASP A 24 21.97 1.63 4.14
CA ASP A 24 21.65 0.40 3.41
C ASP A 24 20.14 0.26 3.22
N PHE A 25 19.34 0.59 4.25
CA PHE A 25 17.88 0.69 4.13
C PHE A 25 17.45 1.74 3.08
N ARG A 26 18.08 2.92 3.07
CA ARG A 26 17.81 3.95 2.06
C ARG A 26 18.13 3.47 0.64
N ASN A 27 19.26 2.80 0.45
CA ASN A 27 19.65 2.28 -0.86
C ASN A 27 18.68 1.20 -1.33
N TRP A 28 18.29 0.30 -0.43
CA TRP A 28 17.24 -0.68 -0.70
C TRP A 28 15.91 -0.01 -1.10
N LEU A 29 15.48 1.09 -0.45
CA LEU A 29 14.27 1.82 -0.86
C LEU A 29 14.38 2.38 -2.29
N VAL A 30 15.58 2.80 -2.72
CA VAL A 30 15.83 3.28 -4.08
C VAL A 30 15.72 2.14 -5.09
N GLU A 31 16.28 0.97 -4.78
CA GLU A 31 16.17 -0.24 -5.59
C GLU A 31 14.73 -0.74 -5.69
N LEU A 32 14.03 -0.80 -4.55
CA LEU A 32 12.63 -1.19 -4.49
C LEU A 32 11.76 -0.24 -5.34
N ARG A 33 12.03 1.07 -5.31
CA ARG A 33 11.31 2.04 -6.15
C ARG A 33 11.51 1.80 -7.65
N ALA A 34 12.68 1.31 -8.04
CA ALA A 34 12.98 0.98 -9.43
C ALA A 34 12.38 -0.36 -9.87
N THR A 35 11.96 -1.21 -8.93
CA THR A 35 11.35 -2.52 -9.19
C THR A 35 9.89 -2.32 -9.65
N PRO A 36 9.53 -2.66 -10.89
CA PRO A 36 8.18 -2.45 -11.42
C PRO A 36 7.07 -3.10 -10.58
N GLU A 37 7.29 -4.32 -10.11
CA GLU A 37 6.33 -5.14 -9.36
C GLU A 37 6.05 -4.58 -7.96
N ALA A 38 6.98 -3.76 -7.44
CA ALA A 38 6.80 -3.07 -6.17
C ALA A 38 5.85 -1.86 -6.29
N ARG A 39 5.55 -1.43 -7.52
CA ARG A 39 4.79 -0.21 -7.82
C ARG A 39 3.45 -0.59 -8.44
N ASP A 40 2.40 0.07 -7.98
CA ASP A 40 1.09 -0.01 -8.61
C ASP A 40 1.14 0.71 -9.96
N ILE A 41 0.49 0.19 -11.00
CA ILE A 41 0.32 0.91 -12.29
C ILE A 41 -0.69 2.07 -12.16
N ARG A 42 -1.53 2.02 -11.13
CA ARG A 42 -2.63 2.95 -10.89
C ARG A 42 -2.16 4.09 -10.00
N ARG A 43 -2.59 5.31 -10.30
CA ARG A 43 -2.44 6.46 -9.40
C ARG A 43 -3.47 6.36 -8.26
N ARG A 44 -3.27 7.14 -7.18
CA ARG A 44 -4.18 7.14 -6.01
C ARG A 44 -5.62 7.55 -6.34
N ASN A 45 -5.83 8.27 -7.44
CA ASN A 45 -7.15 8.65 -7.95
C ASN A 45 -7.73 7.60 -8.94
N GLY A 46 -7.08 6.45 -9.11
CA GLY A 46 -7.51 5.39 -10.02
C GLY A 46 -7.08 5.57 -11.48
N SER A 47 -6.38 6.66 -11.84
CA SER A 47 -5.95 6.88 -13.22
C SER A 47 -4.73 6.04 -13.60
N VAL A 48 -4.67 5.62 -14.86
CA VAL A 48 -3.55 4.91 -15.48
C VAL A 48 -3.17 5.67 -16.76
N TYR A 49 -1.90 5.62 -17.13
CA TYR A 49 -1.42 6.22 -18.39
C TYR A 49 -0.25 5.40 -18.94
N LEU A 50 -0.03 5.51 -20.24
CA LEU A 50 1.13 4.93 -20.91
C LEU A 50 2.24 5.96 -21.04
N MET A 51 3.45 5.49 -20.87
CA MET A 51 4.66 6.22 -21.20
C MET A 51 4.92 6.12 -22.71
N PRO A 52 5.74 7.03 -23.30
CA PRO A 52 6.02 7.01 -24.74
C PRO A 52 6.63 5.71 -25.26
N ASN A 53 7.23 4.89 -24.39
CA ASN A 53 7.78 3.57 -24.71
C ASN A 53 6.72 2.44 -24.69
N GLY A 54 5.44 2.75 -24.49
CA GLY A 54 4.35 1.77 -24.41
C GLY A 54 4.22 1.08 -23.04
N GLU A 55 5.04 1.43 -22.05
CA GLU A 55 4.91 0.87 -20.70
C GLU A 55 3.94 1.69 -19.84
N TYR A 56 3.28 1.02 -18.88
CA TYR A 56 2.46 1.73 -17.90
C TYR A 56 3.27 2.67 -17.01
N GLY A 57 2.78 3.90 -16.83
CA GLY A 57 3.28 4.78 -15.78
C GLY A 57 3.15 4.13 -14.40
N ARG A 58 4.16 4.32 -13.54
CA ARG A 58 4.16 3.72 -12.19
C ARG A 58 3.57 4.69 -11.15
N GLY A 59 2.49 4.27 -10.52
CA GLY A 59 1.83 4.83 -9.34
C GLY A 59 2.58 4.58 -8.02
N PRO A 60 1.93 4.65 -6.84
CA PRO A 60 2.58 4.48 -5.53
C PRO A 60 3.06 3.03 -5.31
N PHE A 61 3.71 2.77 -4.18
CA PHE A 61 4.02 1.39 -3.79
C PHE A 61 2.75 0.57 -3.59
N THR A 62 2.80 -0.71 -3.98
CA THR A 62 1.75 -1.70 -3.70
C THR A 62 1.58 -1.90 -2.20
N MET A 63 0.42 -2.40 -1.77
CA MET A 63 0.16 -2.66 -0.35
C MET A 63 1.21 -3.61 0.26
N GLU A 64 1.57 -4.67 -0.47
CA GLU A 64 2.60 -5.62 -0.03
C GLU A 64 3.98 -4.97 0.10
N SER A 65 4.36 -4.11 -0.86
CA SER A 65 5.60 -3.34 -0.74
C SER A 65 5.60 -2.41 0.48
N ARG A 66 4.47 -1.77 0.81
CA ARG A 66 4.36 -0.91 2.00
C ARG A 66 4.48 -1.70 3.29
N LYS A 67 3.89 -2.91 3.36
CA LYS A 67 4.07 -3.84 4.48
C LYS A 67 5.54 -4.22 4.63
N GLU A 68 6.22 -4.54 3.54
CA GLU A 68 7.64 -4.89 3.57
C GLU A 68 8.53 -3.70 4.00
N ILE A 69 8.23 -2.49 3.52
CA ILE A 69 8.92 -1.27 3.97
C ILE A 69 8.75 -1.09 5.48
N LEU A 70 7.53 -1.23 6.00
CA LEU A 70 7.27 -1.12 7.45
C LEU A 70 8.03 -2.20 8.23
N ARG A 71 8.03 -3.46 7.76
CA ARG A 71 8.77 -4.54 8.41
C ARG A 71 10.26 -4.22 8.53
N ARG A 72 10.89 -3.78 7.44
CA ARG A 72 12.31 -3.44 7.45
C ARG A 72 12.60 -2.21 8.30
N LEU A 73 11.74 -1.20 8.27
CA LEU A 73 11.88 0.00 9.10
C LEU A 73 11.85 -0.36 10.59
N LEU A 74 10.88 -1.17 11.03
CA LEU A 74 10.77 -1.58 12.43
C LEU A 74 11.94 -2.46 12.87
N LYS A 75 12.44 -3.35 12.00
CA LYS A 75 13.65 -4.14 12.26
C LYS A 75 14.88 -3.25 12.41
N LEU A 76 15.00 -2.24 11.55
CA LEU A 76 16.08 -1.27 11.59
C LEU A 76 16.07 -0.42 12.87
N GLU A 77 14.89 -0.01 13.35
CA GLU A 77 14.77 0.64 14.65
C GLU A 77 15.23 -0.28 15.81
N VAL A 78 14.91 -1.58 15.75
CA VAL A 78 15.36 -2.55 16.77
C VAL A 78 16.88 -2.73 16.73
N GLU A 79 17.45 -2.82 15.53
CA GLU A 79 18.89 -3.00 15.33
C GLU A 79 19.70 -1.77 15.78
N THR A 80 19.21 -0.57 15.45
CA THR A 80 19.95 0.68 15.68
C THR A 80 19.60 1.38 16.99
N GLY A 81 18.43 1.10 17.56
CA GLY A 81 17.90 1.80 18.73
C GLY A 81 17.35 3.20 18.42
N PHE A 82 17.36 3.65 17.17
CA PHE A 82 16.76 4.94 16.78
C PHE A 82 15.24 4.84 16.70
N GLU A 83 14.54 5.90 17.10
CA GLU A 83 13.13 6.11 16.75
C GLU A 83 13.07 6.64 15.31
N LEU A 84 12.74 5.76 14.36
CA LEU A 84 12.61 6.05 12.94
C LEU A 84 11.14 6.24 12.52
N ILE A 85 10.19 5.78 13.34
CA ILE A 85 8.76 6.03 13.14
C ILE A 85 8.02 6.16 14.47
N THR A 86 7.21 7.21 14.57
CA THR A 86 6.43 7.49 15.77
C THR A 86 5.15 6.66 15.84
N LYS A 87 4.60 6.49 17.04
CA LYS A 87 3.27 5.88 17.25
C LYS A 87 2.15 6.64 16.53
N VAL A 88 2.28 7.97 16.38
CA VAL A 88 1.29 8.78 15.65
C VAL A 88 1.32 8.44 14.17
N GLU A 89 2.51 8.35 13.56
CA GLU A 89 2.66 7.96 12.15
C GLU A 89 2.17 6.55 11.90
N LEU A 90 2.50 5.59 12.79
CA LEU A 90 1.98 4.22 12.72
C LEU A 90 0.45 4.21 12.73
N LYS A 91 -0.19 5.00 13.60
CA LYS A 91 -1.66 5.10 13.64
C LYS A 91 -2.25 5.67 12.35
N MET A 92 -1.57 6.62 11.71
CA MET A 92 -2.01 7.17 10.42
C MET A 92 -1.83 6.17 9.29
N ILE A 93 -0.72 5.43 9.24
CA ILE A 93 -0.52 4.35 8.26
C ILE A 93 -1.61 3.29 8.42
N ASP A 94 -1.92 2.90 9.65
CA ASP A 94 -2.93 1.90 9.97
C ASP A 94 -4.29 2.33 9.41
N LYS A 95 -4.68 3.58 9.67
CA LYS A 95 -5.93 4.15 9.14
C LYS A 95 -5.94 4.22 7.60
N MET A 96 -4.82 4.63 6.99
CA MET A 96 -4.71 4.69 5.54
C MET A 96 -4.87 3.31 4.89
N TRP A 97 -4.28 2.26 5.47
CA TRP A 97 -4.39 0.90 4.91
C TRP A 97 -5.80 0.33 5.03
N GLU A 98 -6.50 0.61 6.14
CA GLU A 98 -7.92 0.26 6.27
C GLU A 98 -8.77 0.93 5.20
N ASP A 99 -8.52 2.20 4.88
CA ASP A 99 -9.28 2.94 3.89
C ASP A 99 -8.92 2.52 2.45
N GLU A 100 -7.71 1.99 2.22
CA GLU A 100 -7.20 1.61 0.90
C GLU A 100 -7.45 0.15 0.51
N GLY A 101 -7.95 -0.72 1.39
CA GLY A 101 -8.24 -2.11 0.98
C GLY A 101 -7.89 -3.20 1.97
N ASP A 102 -7.29 -2.90 3.13
CA ASP A 102 -6.92 -3.93 4.10
C ASP A 102 -8.15 -4.51 4.82
N LEU A 103 -8.68 -5.60 4.25
CA LEU A 103 -9.81 -6.33 4.80
C LEU A 103 -9.51 -6.99 6.16
N SER A 104 -8.23 -7.23 6.49
CA SER A 104 -7.86 -7.74 7.80
C SER A 104 -8.01 -6.68 8.88
N ARG A 105 -7.83 -5.39 8.53
CA ARG A 105 -7.70 -4.25 9.47
C ARG A 105 -6.62 -4.44 10.55
N ARG A 106 -5.74 -5.43 10.39
CA ARG A 106 -4.85 -5.91 11.44
C ARG A 106 -3.40 -5.92 11.01
N ALA A 107 -3.12 -5.76 9.71
CA ALA A 107 -1.79 -5.94 9.15
C ALA A 107 -0.72 -5.10 9.87
N LEU A 108 -1.00 -3.82 10.17
CA LEU A 108 0.00 -2.97 10.83
C LEU A 108 0.29 -3.41 12.27
N VAL A 109 -0.75 -3.66 13.07
CA VAL A 109 -0.57 -4.04 14.49
C VAL A 109 0.07 -5.42 14.62
N ASP A 110 -0.27 -6.34 13.71
CA ASP A 110 0.33 -7.66 13.63
C ASP A 110 1.83 -7.56 13.28
N ILE A 111 2.18 -6.83 12.22
CA ILE A 111 3.58 -6.57 11.82
C ILE A 111 4.38 -5.94 12.97
N TYR A 112 3.79 -4.96 13.65
CA TYR A 112 4.45 -4.31 14.78
C TYR A 112 4.73 -5.30 15.91
N SER A 113 3.73 -6.08 16.31
CA SER A 113 3.87 -7.06 17.39
C SER A 113 4.84 -8.19 17.06
N GLU A 114 4.87 -8.62 15.80
CA GLU A 114 5.80 -9.65 15.29
C GLU A 114 7.26 -9.20 15.44
N ILE A 115 7.55 -7.92 15.18
CA ILE A 115 8.92 -7.39 15.14
C ILE A 115 9.37 -6.81 16.48
N LYS A 116 8.52 -6.04 17.15
CA LYS A 116 8.86 -5.35 18.41
C LYS A 116 8.63 -6.23 19.63
N GLY A 117 7.87 -7.32 19.51
CA GLY A 117 7.49 -8.19 20.63
C GLY A 117 6.49 -7.56 21.61
N GLU A 118 6.03 -6.35 21.35
CA GLU A 118 5.03 -5.63 22.15
C GLU A 118 3.86 -5.13 21.29
N LYS A 119 2.75 -4.82 21.94
CA LYS A 119 1.51 -4.39 21.27
C LYS A 119 1.38 -2.87 21.26
N LEU A 120 0.87 -2.34 20.15
CA LEU A 120 0.48 -0.93 20.07
C LEU A 120 -0.69 -0.64 21.01
N PRO A 121 -0.81 0.61 21.53
CA PRO A 121 -1.86 0.97 22.49
C PRO A 121 -3.29 0.72 22.00
N TRP A 122 -3.49 0.66 20.67
CA TRP A 122 -4.80 0.42 20.08
C TRP A 122 -5.02 -1.01 19.56
N ASP A 123 -4.07 -1.93 19.75
CA ASP A 123 -4.17 -3.33 19.29
C ASP A 123 -5.47 -4.01 19.77
N SER A 124 -5.83 -3.82 21.03
CA SER A 124 -7.02 -4.42 21.64
C SER A 124 -8.34 -3.93 21.05
N TYR A 125 -8.36 -2.73 20.47
CA TYR A 125 -9.54 -2.18 19.81
C TYR A 125 -9.66 -2.62 18.35
N LYS A 126 -8.61 -3.24 17.80
CA LYS A 126 -8.56 -3.67 16.40
C LYS A 126 -9.16 -5.06 16.28
N LYS A 127 -10.36 -5.11 15.71
CA LYS A 127 -11.05 -6.34 15.34
C LYS A 127 -10.90 -6.57 13.85
N ALA A 128 -10.52 -7.80 13.48
CA ALA A 128 -10.53 -8.20 12.09
C ALA A 128 -11.93 -8.00 11.51
N LYS A 129 -12.03 -7.35 10.35
CA LYS A 129 -13.33 -7.14 9.70
C LYS A 129 -13.85 -8.45 9.11
N TYR A 130 -12.94 -9.19 8.48
CA TYR A 130 -13.15 -10.52 7.95
C TYR A 130 -12.04 -11.43 8.47
N ASP A 131 -12.37 -12.69 8.76
CA ASP A 131 -11.36 -13.67 9.13
C ASP A 131 -10.51 -14.10 7.93
N GLN A 132 -9.40 -14.79 8.21
CA GLN A 132 -8.48 -15.23 7.18
C GLN A 132 -9.13 -16.20 6.18
N ASN A 133 -10.07 -17.02 6.64
CA ASN A 133 -10.79 -17.97 5.80
C ASN A 133 -11.69 -17.26 4.78
N THR A 134 -12.39 -16.21 5.21
CA THR A 134 -13.23 -15.37 4.35
C THR A 134 -12.39 -14.63 3.32
N ILE A 135 -11.26 -14.05 3.74
CA ILE A 135 -10.33 -13.36 2.82
C ILE A 135 -9.78 -14.34 1.78
N ALA A 136 -9.38 -15.54 2.21
CA ALA A 136 -8.90 -16.59 1.30
C ALA A 136 -9.99 -17.04 0.31
N LEU A 137 -11.23 -17.21 0.78
CA LEU A 137 -12.37 -17.51 -0.08
C LEU A 137 -12.61 -16.40 -1.11
N LEU A 138 -12.58 -15.13 -0.69
CA LEU A 138 -12.72 -13.98 -1.59
C LEU A 138 -11.64 -13.98 -2.68
N HIS A 139 -10.38 -14.24 -2.32
CA HIS A 139 -9.31 -14.40 -3.30
C HIS A 139 -9.59 -15.54 -4.29
N GLY A 140 -10.07 -16.69 -3.81
CA GLY A 140 -10.45 -17.82 -4.65
C GLY A 140 -11.57 -17.48 -5.64
N LEU A 141 -12.60 -16.75 -5.19
CA LEU A 141 -13.70 -16.29 -6.02
C LEU A 141 -13.24 -15.25 -7.05
N CYS A 142 -12.47 -14.26 -6.62
CA CYS A 142 -11.90 -13.25 -7.51
C CYS A 142 -11.09 -13.90 -8.65
N LYS A 143 -10.25 -14.88 -8.31
CA LYS A 143 -9.49 -15.66 -9.31
C LYS A 143 -10.39 -16.48 -10.23
N LYS A 144 -11.45 -17.11 -9.70
CA LYS A 144 -12.38 -17.95 -10.47
C LYS A 144 -13.16 -17.14 -11.51
N TYR A 145 -13.57 -15.92 -11.16
CA TYR A 145 -14.41 -15.06 -12.00
C TYR A 145 -13.63 -13.96 -12.73
N ASP A 146 -12.30 -14.00 -12.67
CA ASP A 146 -11.41 -12.99 -13.24
C ASP A 146 -11.76 -11.55 -12.82
N VAL A 147 -12.10 -11.39 -11.54
CA VAL A 147 -12.41 -10.10 -10.93
C VAL A 147 -11.20 -9.63 -10.11
N PRO A 148 -10.71 -8.39 -10.30
CA PRO A 148 -9.64 -7.86 -9.48
C PRO A 148 -10.04 -7.82 -7.98
N PHE A 149 -9.24 -8.47 -7.13
CA PHE A 149 -9.51 -8.49 -5.68
C PHE A 149 -9.57 -7.08 -5.06
N ASP A 150 -8.72 -6.18 -5.54
CA ASP A 150 -8.66 -4.79 -5.10
C ASP A 150 -9.95 -4.01 -5.36
N LEU A 151 -10.67 -4.31 -6.45
CA LEU A 151 -11.98 -3.73 -6.71
C LEU A 151 -12.97 -4.17 -5.63
N ILE A 152 -13.03 -5.48 -5.35
CA ILE A 152 -13.94 -6.05 -4.35
C ILE A 152 -13.62 -5.52 -2.95
N SER A 153 -12.34 -5.48 -2.56
CA SER A 153 -11.95 -5.00 -1.23
C SER A 153 -12.37 -3.54 -1.01
N ARG A 154 -12.18 -2.68 -2.02
CA ARG A 154 -12.57 -1.25 -1.94
C ARG A 154 -14.08 -1.05 -1.96
N LEU A 155 -14.83 -1.83 -2.74
CA LEU A 155 -16.30 -1.82 -2.68
C LEU A 155 -16.80 -2.23 -1.28
N MET A 156 -16.26 -3.31 -0.72
CA MET A 156 -16.64 -3.80 0.62
C MET A 156 -16.30 -2.79 1.73
N ILE A 157 -15.18 -2.07 1.60
CA ILE A 157 -14.80 -1.01 2.54
C ILE A 157 -15.69 0.22 2.37
N SER A 158 -15.94 0.63 1.13
CA SER A 158 -16.83 1.75 0.80
C SER A 158 -18.23 1.56 1.39
N VAL A 159 -18.86 0.41 1.14
CA VAL A 159 -20.21 0.08 1.65
C VAL A 159 -20.24 0.04 3.17
N ASP A 160 -19.22 -0.52 3.81
CA ASP A 160 -19.17 -0.59 5.27
C ASP A 160 -18.95 0.77 5.92
N ASN A 161 -18.14 1.62 5.30
CA ASN A 161 -17.95 2.99 5.75
C ASN A 161 -19.25 3.78 5.62
N THR A 162 -20.08 3.50 4.61
CA THR A 162 -21.35 4.19 4.38
C THR A 162 -22.57 3.54 5.04
N LYS A 163 -22.44 2.38 5.70
CA LYS A 163 -23.58 1.57 6.18
C LYS A 163 -24.51 2.26 7.18
N PHE A 164 -23.99 3.23 7.93
CA PHE A 164 -24.75 3.99 8.93
C PHE A 164 -25.22 5.36 8.40
N PHE A 165 -24.92 5.68 7.14
CA PHE A 165 -25.42 6.90 6.53
C PHE A 165 -26.88 6.71 6.11
N THR A 166 -27.75 7.58 6.60
CA THR A 166 -29.18 7.60 6.24
C THR A 166 -29.43 8.03 4.79
N ARG A 167 -28.42 8.55 4.09
CA ARG A 167 -28.50 9.00 2.68
C ARG A 167 -27.84 7.99 1.75
N SER A 168 -28.65 7.11 1.15
CA SER A 168 -28.23 6.11 0.16
C SER A 168 -27.45 6.68 -1.02
N GLY A 169 -27.68 7.95 -1.38
CA GLY A 169 -26.98 8.63 -2.48
C GLY A 169 -25.47 8.79 -2.27
N ILE A 170 -24.96 8.81 -1.04
CA ILE A 170 -23.51 8.87 -0.79
C ILE A 170 -22.86 7.52 -1.12
N SER A 171 -23.50 6.42 -0.70
CA SER A 171 -23.03 5.08 -1.00
C SER A 171 -23.04 4.82 -2.51
N ALA A 172 -24.12 5.21 -3.19
CA ALA A 172 -24.22 5.07 -4.65
C ALA A 172 -23.10 5.83 -5.37
N LYS A 173 -22.86 7.09 -5.02
CA LYS A 173 -21.78 7.90 -5.59
C LYS A 173 -20.39 7.29 -5.37
N ASN A 174 -20.13 6.75 -4.18
CA ASN A 174 -18.83 6.13 -3.90
C ASN A 174 -18.63 4.84 -4.69
N VAL A 175 -19.67 4.01 -4.80
CA VAL A 175 -19.65 2.79 -5.63
C VAL A 175 -19.44 3.15 -7.09
N GLU A 176 -20.20 4.10 -7.62
CA GLU A 176 -20.06 4.60 -8.99
C GLU A 176 -18.64 5.12 -9.26
N LYS A 177 -18.08 5.89 -8.32
CA LYS A 177 -16.70 6.38 -8.42
C LYS A 177 -15.69 5.23 -8.53
N ILE A 178 -15.82 4.19 -7.70
CA ILE A 178 -14.92 3.03 -7.70
C ILE A 178 -15.05 2.25 -9.01
N LEU A 179 -16.28 2.03 -9.49
CA LEU A 179 -16.54 1.31 -10.75
C LEU A 179 -16.07 2.07 -11.99
N ASN A 180 -16.02 3.41 -11.92
CA ASN A 180 -15.58 4.27 -13.03
C ASN A 180 -14.09 4.63 -12.98
N GLU A 181 -13.29 3.95 -12.16
CA GLU A 181 -11.86 4.18 -12.15
C GLU A 181 -11.20 3.74 -13.47
N GLY A 182 -10.39 4.61 -14.05
CA GLY A 182 -9.88 4.44 -15.41
C GLY A 182 -9.08 3.16 -15.66
N TRP A 183 -8.49 2.57 -14.62
CA TRP A 183 -7.77 1.29 -14.73
C TRP A 183 -8.68 0.08 -15.01
N LEU A 184 -9.98 0.15 -14.66
CA LEU A 184 -10.95 -0.92 -14.95
C LEU A 184 -11.35 -0.95 -16.43
N HIS A 185 -11.31 0.22 -17.07
CA HIS A 185 -11.76 0.43 -18.45
C HIS A 185 -10.59 0.63 -19.42
N PHE A 186 -9.35 0.54 -18.91
CA PHE A 186 -8.18 0.98 -19.66
C PHE A 186 -8.01 0.20 -20.97
N ASP A 187 -8.11 -1.13 -20.91
CA ASP A 187 -7.97 -1.99 -22.09
C ASP A 187 -9.07 -1.72 -23.12
N ALA A 188 -10.31 -1.54 -22.68
CA ALA A 188 -11.44 -1.20 -23.55
C ALA A 188 -11.30 0.19 -24.20
N ILE A 189 -10.76 1.17 -23.48
CA ILE A 189 -10.46 2.51 -24.02
C ILE A 189 -9.32 2.43 -25.07
N GLN A 190 -8.30 1.59 -24.84
CA GLN A 190 -7.22 1.38 -25.79
C GLN A 190 -7.69 0.71 -27.08
N GLU A 191 -8.52 -0.33 -26.99
CA GLU A 191 -9.11 -0.98 -28.16
C GLU A 191 -9.92 0.01 -29.00
N GLY A 192 -10.74 0.85 -28.36
CA GLY A 192 -11.50 1.89 -29.06
C GLY A 192 -10.61 2.88 -29.83
N LEU A 193 -9.51 3.35 -29.24
CA LEU A 193 -8.58 4.28 -29.89
C LEU A 193 -7.85 3.65 -31.09
N ASN A 194 -7.51 2.36 -31.00
CA ASN A 194 -6.84 1.64 -32.10
C ASN A 194 -7.77 1.32 -33.28
N HIS A 195 -9.09 1.44 -33.11
CA HIS A 195 -10.10 1.20 -34.15
C HIS A 195 -10.59 2.50 -34.83
N GLU A 196 -10.12 3.67 -34.39
CA GLU A 196 -10.42 4.98 -34.99
C GLU A 196 -9.31 5.49 -35.92
N ASP A 197 -8.20 4.75 -36.06
CA ASP A 197 -7.10 4.95 -37.04
C ASP A 197 -7.22 4.00 -38.24
#